data_AF-A0AAP2BPL3-F1
#
_entry.id   AF-A0AAP2BPL3-F1
#
_cell.length_a   1.000
_cell.length_b   1.000
_cell.length_c   1.000
_cell.angle_alpha   90.00
_cell.angle_beta   90.00
_cell.angle_gamma   90.00
#
_symmetry.space_group_name_H-M   'P 1'
#
loop_
_entity.id
_entity.type
_entity.pdbx_description
1 polymer ?
#
loop_
_entity_poly.entity_id
_entity_poly.type
_entity_poly.pdbx_seq_one_letter_code
_entity_poly.pdbx_strand_id
1 'polypeptide(L)'
;MSNPITVGLSGLTNRIFAGRSKQSKLAPGVREFTGEKFDVTDDVLFAVAHLMIARDDVLVFPAANGKEIHLRADLKDKAGAA
;
A
#
# COMPACT_ATOMS: atom_id res chain seq x y z
N MET A 1 -7.06 -22.91 10.44
CA MET A 1 -6.69 -22.01 9.33
C MET A 1 -5.96 -20.80 9.88
N SER A 2 -4.87 -20.36 9.25
CA SER A 2 -4.18 -19.14 9.68
C SER A 2 -5.01 -17.91 9.37
N ASN A 3 -4.99 -16.92 10.27
CA ASN A 3 -5.57 -15.59 10.01
C ASN A 3 -5.06 -15.03 8.67
N PRO A 4 -5.86 -14.28 7.88
CA PRO A 4 -5.39 -13.70 6.63
C PRO A 4 -4.33 -12.62 6.87
N ILE A 5 -3.56 -12.30 5.83
CA ILE A 5 -2.62 -11.17 5.83
C ILE A 5 -3.39 -9.90 5.52
N THR A 6 -3.11 -8.84 6.26
CA THR A 6 -3.55 -7.48 5.95
C THR A 6 -2.35 -6.60 5.71
N VAL A 7 -2.44 -5.79 4.67
CA VAL A 7 -1.55 -4.67 4.40
C VAL A 7 -2.34 -3.40 4.71
N GLY A 8 -1.84 -2.54 5.58
CA GLY A 8 -2.58 -1.37 6.04
C GLY A 8 -1.68 -0.16 6.31
N LEU A 9 -2.17 1.02 5.93
CA LEU A 9 -1.55 2.30 6.24
C LEU A 9 -1.85 2.68 7.70
N SER A 10 -0.81 2.92 8.49
CA SER A 10 -0.94 3.44 9.84
C SER A 10 -1.16 4.95 9.82
N GLY A 11 -2.33 5.41 10.26
CA GLY A 11 -2.62 6.84 10.38
C GLY A 11 -1.79 7.59 11.44
N LEU A 12 -1.04 6.88 12.29
CA LEU A 12 -0.14 7.48 13.29
C LEU A 12 1.27 7.74 12.75
N THR A 13 1.75 6.88 11.85
CA THR A 13 3.15 6.89 11.41
C THR A 13 3.31 7.11 9.91
N ASN A 14 2.20 7.11 9.16
CA ASN A 14 2.19 7.12 7.69
C ASN A 14 3.01 5.99 7.06
N ARG A 15 3.16 4.87 7.78
CA ARG A 15 3.86 3.68 7.32
C ARG A 15 2.90 2.56 6.98
N ILE A 16 3.30 1.70 6.05
CA ILE A 16 2.52 0.53 5.63
C ILE A 16 3.03 -0.68 6.39
N PHE A 17 2.12 -1.35 7.10
CA PHE A 17 2.43 -2.59 7.81
C PHE A 17 1.72 -3.77 7.19
N ALA A 18 2.42 -4.90 7.13
CA ALA A 18 1.87 -6.19 6.74
C ALA A 18 1.91 -7.17 7.92
N GLY A 19 0.83 -7.90 8.15
CA GLY A 19 0.78 -8.89 9.23
C GLY A 19 -0.50 -9.71 9.24
N ARG A 20 -0.51 -10.77 10.05
CA ARG A 20 -1.69 -11.62 10.24
C ARG A 20 -2.73 -10.87 11.06
N SER A 21 -3.96 -10.79 10.58
CA SER A 21 -5.00 -9.98 11.21
C SER A 21 -6.32 -10.73 11.39
N LYS A 22 -7.11 -10.32 12.36
CA LYS A 22 -8.51 -10.73 12.53
C LYS A 22 -9.43 -9.52 12.40
N GLN A 23 -10.72 -9.77 12.22
CA GLN A 23 -11.70 -8.68 12.27
C GLN A 23 -11.70 -8.08 13.67
N SER A 24 -11.57 -6.75 13.75
CA SER A 24 -11.62 -6.05 15.02
C SER A 24 -13.03 -6.06 15.57
N LYS A 25 -13.14 -6.14 16.91
CA LYS A 25 -14.42 -5.97 17.60
C LYS A 25 -14.82 -4.50 17.73
N LEU A 26 -13.89 -3.57 17.45
CA LEU A 26 -14.10 -2.14 17.64
C LEU A 26 -15.00 -1.51 16.56
N ALA A 27 -14.90 -1.99 15.31
CA ALA A 27 -15.73 -1.51 14.22
C ALA A 27 -15.83 -2.54 13.08
N PRO A 28 -16.98 -2.64 12.38
CA PRO A 28 -17.11 -3.44 11.16
C PRO A 28 -16.10 -3.02 10.10
N GLY A 29 -15.53 -3.98 9.38
CA GLY A 29 -14.54 -3.73 8.31
C GLY A 29 -13.13 -3.40 8.78
N VAL A 30 -12.93 -3.04 10.05
CA VAL A 30 -11.60 -2.82 10.62
C VAL A 30 -10.98 -4.18 10.95
N ARG A 31 -9.70 -4.35 10.60
CA ARG A 31 -8.92 -5.52 10.96
C ARG A 31 -7.81 -5.12 11.93
N GLU A 32 -7.62 -5.92 12.96
CA GLU A 32 -6.56 -5.75 13.96
C GLU A 32 -5.49 -6.83 13.78
N PHE A 33 -4.22 -6.44 13.86
CA PHE A 33 -3.12 -7.38 13.81
C PHE A 33 -3.14 -8.30 15.04
N THR A 34 -2.88 -9.58 14.82
CA THR A 34 -2.99 -10.65 15.83
C THR A 34 -1.64 -11.15 16.32
N GLY A 35 -0.56 -10.57 15.85
CA GLY A 35 0.81 -10.96 16.16
C GLY A 35 1.80 -9.99 15.55
N GLU A 36 2.95 -10.51 15.12
CA GLU A 36 3.98 -9.73 14.46
C GLU A 36 3.45 -9.03 13.20
N LYS A 37 3.90 -7.79 13.02
CA LYS A 37 3.69 -7.00 11.81
C LYS A 37 5.03 -6.44 11.37
N PHE A 38 5.20 -6.34 10.07
CA PHE A 38 6.43 -5.87 9.44
C PHE A 38 6.16 -4.53 8.79
N ASP A 39 7.07 -3.58 8.99
CA ASP A 39 7.09 -2.36 8.19
C ASP A 39 7.53 -2.74 6.78
N VAL A 40 6.63 -2.58 5.81
CA VAL A 40 6.83 -2.95 4.40
C VAL A 40 6.71 -1.72 3.51
N THR A 41 6.88 -0.52 4.09
CA THR A 41 6.63 0.75 3.39
C THR A 41 7.44 0.84 2.10
N ASP A 42 8.75 0.63 2.16
CA ASP A 42 9.63 0.76 1.00
C ASP A 42 9.39 -0.36 -0.02
N ASP A 43 9.19 -1.59 0.44
CA ASP A 43 8.93 -2.75 -0.42
C ASP A 43 7.64 -2.56 -1.24
N VAL A 44 6.58 -2.09 -0.59
CA VAL A 44 5.29 -1.83 -1.24
C VAL A 44 5.42 -0.68 -2.24
N LEU A 45 6.06 0.43 -1.86
CA LEU A 45 6.26 1.57 -2.77
C LEU A 45 7.07 1.15 -4.00
N PHE A 46 8.15 0.40 -3.79
CA PHE A 46 8.99 -0.11 -4.87
C PHE A 46 8.24 -1.05 -5.82
N ALA A 47 7.49 -2.01 -5.27
CA ALA A 47 6.71 -2.96 -6.05
C ALA A 47 5.59 -2.28 -6.85
N VAL A 48 4.89 -1.30 -6.25
CA VAL A 48 3.85 -0.52 -6.93
C VAL A 48 4.46 0.31 -8.07
N ALA A 49 5.57 1.00 -7.82
CA ALA A 49 6.26 1.75 -8.88
C ALA A 49 6.68 0.85 -10.06
N HIS A 50 7.25 -0.33 -9.76
CA HIS A 50 7.61 -1.32 -10.79
C HIS A 50 6.40 -1.82 -11.58
N LEU A 51 5.30 -2.13 -10.89
CA LEU A 51 4.06 -2.56 -11.53
C LEU A 51 3.55 -1.50 -12.51
N MET A 52 3.63 -0.23 -12.14
CA MET A 52 3.12 0.87 -12.94
C MET A 52 3.98 1.12 -14.18
N ILE A 53 5.30 1.11 -14.02
CA ILE A 53 6.23 1.17 -15.15
C ILE A 53 5.95 0.02 -16.12
N ALA A 54 5.76 -1.20 -15.61
CA ALA A 54 5.53 -2.38 -16.46
C ALA A 54 4.18 -2.35 -17.19
N ARG A 55 3.18 -1.63 -16.64
CA ARG A 55 1.86 -1.49 -17.26
C ARG A 55 1.77 -0.32 -18.24
N ASP A 56 2.68 0.66 -18.14
CA ASP A 56 2.66 1.91 -18.91
C ASP A 56 1.29 2.62 -18.85
N ASP A 57 0.68 2.63 -17.65
CA ASP A 57 -0.68 3.13 -17.45
C ASP A 57 -0.84 3.86 -16.10
N VAL A 58 -1.86 4.72 -16.02
CA VAL A 58 -2.26 5.44 -14.80
C VAL A 58 -3.26 4.58 -14.04
N LEU A 59 -2.91 4.21 -12.80
CA LEU A 59 -3.85 3.50 -11.94
C LEU A 59 -4.82 4.49 -11.29
N VAL A 60 -6.10 4.33 -11.55
CA VAL A 60 -7.17 5.18 -11.01
C VAL A 60 -7.93 4.42 -9.93
N PHE A 61 -7.99 5.00 -8.73
CA PHE A 61 -8.76 4.47 -7.60
C PHE A 61 -9.87 5.45 -7.21
N PRO A 62 -11.09 4.97 -6.94
CA PRO A 62 -12.14 5.84 -6.40
C PRO A 62 -11.77 6.28 -4.98
N ALA A 63 -12.03 7.55 -4.68
CA ALA A 63 -11.89 8.15 -3.36
C ALA A 63 -13.23 8.70 -2.87
N ALA A 64 -13.27 9.13 -1.60
CA ALA A 64 -14.47 9.72 -1.02
C ALA A 64 -14.92 10.97 -1.80
N ASN A 65 -16.24 11.21 -1.81
CA ASN A 65 -16.87 12.40 -2.37
C ASN A 65 -16.71 12.56 -3.89
N GLY A 66 -16.77 11.46 -4.64
CA GLY A 66 -16.69 11.47 -6.11
C GLY A 66 -15.32 11.87 -6.66
N LYS A 67 -14.29 11.83 -5.83
CA LYS A 67 -12.90 12.09 -6.23
C LYS A 67 -12.23 10.80 -6.67
N GLU A 68 -11.14 10.94 -7.41
CA GLU A 68 -10.29 9.84 -7.82
C GLU A 68 -8.85 10.09 -7.38
N ILE A 69 -8.13 9.03 -7.04
CA ILE A 69 -6.69 9.03 -6.83
C ILE A 69 -6.06 8.45 -8.08
N HIS A 70 -5.23 9.25 -8.75
CA HIS A 70 -4.47 8.85 -9.92
C HIS A 70 -3.03 8.59 -9.50
N LEU A 71 -2.58 7.37 -9.71
CA LEU A 71 -1.21 6.96 -9.47
C LEU A 71 -0.49 6.89 -10.81
N ARG A 72 0.64 7.60 -10.93
CA ARG A 72 1.57 7.52 -12.06
C ARG A 72 3.01 7.33 -11.56
N ALA A 73 3.80 6.53 -12.27
CA ALA A 73 5.23 6.37 -12.02
C ALA A 73 5.98 6.76 -13.29
N ASP A 74 7.04 7.55 -13.15
CA ASP A 74 7.91 7.94 -14.26
C ASP A 74 9.33 7.47 -13.96
N LEU A 75 9.99 6.88 -14.96
CA LEU A 75 11.43 6.63 -14.92
C LEU A 75 12.18 7.87 -15.43
N LYS A 76 13.19 8.29 -14.67
CA LYS A 76 14.11 9.34 -15.10
C LYS A 76 15.52 8.82 -14.99
N ASP A 77 16.32 9.07 -16.02
CA ASP A 77 17.75 8.82 -15.94
C ASP A 77 18.34 9.65 -14.80
N LYS A 78 19.27 9.03 -14.07
CA LYS A 78 19.97 9.71 -13.00
C LYS A 78 20.83 10.81 -13.64
N ALA A 79 20.61 12.07 -13.26
CA ALA A 79 21.40 13.17 -13.77
C ALA A 79 22.90 12.88 -13.55
N GLY A 80 23.65 12.75 -14.66
CA GLY A 80 25.09 12.43 -14.66
C GLY A 80 25.47 10.99 -15.02
N ALA A 81 24.53 10.13 -15.42
CA ALA A 81 24.86 8.87 -16.08
C ALA A 81 25.07 9.12 -17.60
N ALA A 82 26.27 9.59 -17.97
CA ALA A 82 26.76 9.64 -19.35
C ALA A 82 28.12 8.95 -19.40
#